data_AF-A0A9Q0HFQ5-F1
#
_entry.id   AF-A0A9Q0HFQ5-F1
#
_cell.length_a   1.000
_cell.length_b   1.000
_cell.length_c   1.000
_cell.angle_alpha   90.00
_cell.angle_beta   90.00
_cell.angle_gamma   90.00
#
_symmetry.space_group_name_H-M   'P 1'
#
loop_
_entity.id
_entity.type
_entity.pdbx_description
1 polymer ?
#
loop_
_entity_poly.entity_id
_entity_poly.type
_entity_poly.pdbx_seq_one_letter_code
_entity_poly.pdbx_strand_id
1 'polypeptide(L)'
;MDPKLTEVSQLFERFKAAFVRNDIDTCTSLLSQLKVLLTGFKSLPPLFEDSSNAVHELTIARDIYEHAVVLSVKTEDQDAFERDFFQLKPYYTDTGGRLPPSPQEYPILGLNLLRLLVQNRIAEFHTELELLSPAALENPCIRHAVELEQSFMEGAYNRVLSARQTVPHETYVYFMDLLAKTVRDEIGGCSEKAYDYLSISDAKQMLMFSSDHELLEYIKEEHPEWEIKNGFVFFQKAKESAPCKEIPSLQLINQTLMQTVKEYETLAMAISLRRAFSARNFLFLRSSIHCGNLSYSRYLSSCNLVQENLVFGHREDCNVIGLDFLRESRRWFAKGRKSRNDDDDGDTVEVVPDIRPTVKAAAQSQMDAAIDAFSRDLSKLRSGRASAGMLDHIIVETGGVKMALSHLAVVSVLDSKTLSVTPYDPNTLKELEHAIVSSPLGLNPMVESQRLVAAIPPMTKENMQAMCKVVTKSAEEVKQSIRRARQKALDSIKKAGSSIPKDDAKRFEKEVDEMTKKFIKSAEDMCKAKEKEIVAG
;
A
#
# COMPACT_ATOMS: atom_id res chain seq x y z
N MET A 1 12.51 -42.65 -28.68
CA MET A 1 13.20 -41.76 -27.73
C MET A 1 13.86 -40.67 -28.54
N ASP A 2 13.52 -39.42 -28.31
CA ASP A 2 14.15 -38.31 -29.03
C ASP A 2 15.64 -38.25 -28.69
N PRO A 3 16.54 -38.08 -29.68
CA PRO A 3 17.98 -38.10 -29.46
C PRO A 3 18.42 -36.98 -28.50
N LYS A 4 17.77 -35.82 -28.58
CA LYS A 4 18.02 -34.66 -27.71
C LYS A 4 17.68 -34.95 -26.25
N LEU A 5 16.58 -35.64 -25.99
CA LEU A 5 16.18 -36.01 -24.63
C LEU A 5 17.21 -36.95 -24.00
N THR A 6 17.70 -37.90 -24.78
CA THR A 6 18.73 -38.86 -24.33
C THR A 6 20.06 -38.14 -24.01
N GLU A 7 20.45 -37.17 -24.82
CA GLU A 7 21.65 -36.34 -24.59
C GLU A 7 21.52 -35.52 -23.29
N VAL A 8 20.37 -34.85 -23.08
CA VAL A 8 20.11 -34.09 -21.85
C VAL A 8 20.11 -35.00 -20.62
N SER A 9 19.48 -36.17 -20.68
CA SER A 9 19.52 -37.13 -19.57
C SER A 9 20.94 -37.58 -19.24
N GLN A 10 21.78 -37.87 -20.24
CA GLN A 10 23.17 -38.27 -20.01
C GLN A 10 24.02 -37.15 -19.40
N LEU A 11 23.85 -35.91 -19.88
CA LEU A 11 24.53 -34.74 -19.32
C LEU A 11 24.04 -34.43 -17.91
N PHE A 12 22.76 -34.62 -17.64
CA PHE A 12 22.19 -34.42 -16.31
C PHE A 12 22.73 -35.44 -15.30
N GLU A 13 22.89 -36.71 -15.69
CA GLU A 13 23.53 -37.71 -14.82
C GLU A 13 25.02 -37.40 -14.56
N ARG A 14 25.75 -36.87 -15.56
CA ARG A 14 27.11 -36.36 -15.35
C ARG A 14 27.14 -35.19 -14.38
N PHE A 15 26.18 -34.27 -14.51
CA PHE A 15 26.03 -33.14 -13.61
C PHE A 15 25.72 -33.60 -12.18
N LYS A 16 24.81 -34.56 -11.97
CA LYS A 16 24.56 -35.14 -10.64
C LYS A 16 25.82 -35.78 -10.05
N ALA A 17 26.59 -36.51 -10.85
CA ALA A 17 27.84 -37.11 -10.40
C ALA A 17 28.88 -36.05 -9.99
N ALA A 18 28.98 -34.93 -10.71
CA ALA A 18 29.83 -33.79 -10.35
C ALA A 18 29.32 -33.08 -9.09
N PHE A 19 27.99 -32.94 -8.95
CA PHE A 19 27.35 -32.30 -7.80
C PHE A 19 27.59 -33.07 -6.50
N VAL A 20 27.54 -34.40 -6.55
CA VAL A 20 27.89 -35.27 -5.40
C VAL A 20 29.37 -35.15 -5.02
N ARG A 21 30.25 -34.89 -5.99
CA ARG A 21 31.68 -34.66 -5.77
C ARG A 21 31.99 -33.24 -5.27
N ASN A 22 31.00 -32.34 -5.20
CA ASN A 22 31.15 -30.92 -4.89
C ASN A 22 32.14 -30.18 -5.80
N ASP A 23 32.25 -30.59 -7.07
CA ASP A 23 33.06 -29.89 -8.06
C ASP A 23 32.25 -28.76 -8.71
N ILE A 24 32.40 -27.54 -8.18
CA ILE A 24 31.57 -26.38 -8.53
C ILE A 24 31.81 -25.92 -9.99
N ASP A 25 33.07 -25.90 -10.44
CA ASP A 25 33.43 -25.39 -11.77
C ASP A 25 32.90 -26.30 -12.88
N THR A 26 32.98 -27.61 -12.68
CA THR A 26 32.36 -28.55 -13.63
C THR A 26 30.85 -28.48 -13.58
N CYS A 27 30.24 -28.30 -12.40
CA CYS A 27 28.80 -28.12 -12.27
C CYS A 27 28.29 -26.87 -13.01
N THR A 28 28.97 -25.73 -12.88
CA THR A 28 28.56 -24.48 -13.56
C THR A 28 28.69 -24.59 -15.07
N SER A 29 29.79 -25.18 -15.58
CA SER A 29 29.95 -25.42 -17.02
C SER A 29 28.90 -26.39 -17.58
N LEU A 30 28.63 -27.50 -16.89
CA LEU A 30 27.60 -28.47 -17.29
C LEU A 30 26.19 -27.86 -17.21
N LEU A 31 25.90 -27.05 -16.19
CA LEU A 31 24.63 -26.36 -16.04
C LEU A 31 24.40 -25.38 -17.20
N SER A 32 25.43 -24.66 -17.64
CA SER A 32 25.32 -23.77 -18.81
C SER A 32 24.96 -24.55 -20.08
N GLN A 33 25.59 -25.71 -20.29
CA GLN A 33 25.31 -26.60 -21.43
C GLN A 33 23.88 -27.16 -21.35
N LEU A 34 23.45 -27.58 -20.16
CA LEU A 34 22.07 -28.05 -19.94
C LEU A 34 21.04 -26.95 -20.21
N LYS A 35 21.26 -25.72 -19.72
CA LYS A 35 20.36 -24.57 -19.99
C LYS A 35 20.25 -24.28 -21.48
N VAL A 36 21.34 -24.39 -22.25
CA VAL A 36 21.31 -24.24 -23.71
C VAL A 36 20.48 -25.35 -24.36
N LEU A 37 20.67 -26.61 -23.95
CA LEU A 37 19.92 -27.73 -24.52
C LEU A 37 18.42 -27.66 -24.21
N LEU A 38 18.05 -27.14 -23.02
CA LEU A 38 16.65 -26.94 -22.64
C LEU A 38 15.91 -25.99 -23.59
N THR A 39 16.58 -24.97 -24.14
CA THR A 39 15.96 -24.04 -25.12
C THR A 39 15.46 -24.73 -26.39
N GLY A 40 15.96 -25.94 -26.68
CA GLY A 40 15.56 -26.72 -27.84
C GLY A 40 14.22 -27.45 -27.70
N PHE A 41 13.64 -27.50 -26.50
CA PHE A 41 12.37 -28.17 -26.23
C PHE A 41 11.17 -27.23 -26.43
N LYS A 42 10.16 -27.71 -27.16
CA LYS A 42 8.94 -26.94 -27.45
C LYS A 42 7.85 -27.07 -26.37
N SER A 43 8.00 -28.05 -25.47
CA SER A 43 7.09 -28.29 -24.35
C SER A 43 7.30 -27.33 -23.18
N LEU A 44 8.42 -26.62 -23.14
CA LEU A 44 8.76 -25.69 -22.07
C LEU A 44 8.02 -24.35 -22.20
N PRO A 45 7.93 -23.54 -21.11
CA PRO A 45 7.44 -22.18 -21.20
C PRO A 45 8.28 -21.40 -22.24
N PRO A 46 7.67 -20.62 -23.16
CA PRO A 46 6.28 -20.13 -23.16
C PRO A 46 5.27 -20.92 -24.02
N LEU A 47 5.70 -21.99 -24.72
CA LEU A 47 4.88 -22.60 -25.79
C LEU A 47 3.95 -23.72 -25.29
N PHE A 48 4.38 -24.51 -24.29
CA PHE A 48 3.60 -25.60 -23.69
C PHE A 48 2.93 -26.55 -24.70
N GLU A 49 3.60 -26.88 -25.81
CA GLU A 49 3.05 -27.80 -26.80
C GLU A 49 2.89 -29.23 -26.22
N ASP A 50 1.70 -29.80 -26.36
CA ASP A 50 1.38 -31.15 -25.87
C ASP A 50 2.02 -32.21 -26.79
N SER A 51 3.28 -32.55 -26.53
CA SER A 51 3.99 -33.68 -27.15
C SER A 51 3.86 -34.96 -26.31
N SER A 52 4.02 -36.13 -26.92
CA SER A 52 3.99 -37.41 -26.18
C SER A 52 5.10 -37.53 -25.12
N ASN A 53 6.16 -36.73 -25.25
CA ASN A 53 7.31 -36.70 -24.34
C ASN A 53 7.31 -35.48 -23.40
N ALA A 54 6.30 -34.60 -23.48
CA ALA A 54 6.26 -33.31 -22.78
C ALA A 54 6.40 -33.46 -21.26
N VAL A 55 5.76 -34.47 -20.67
CA VAL A 55 5.84 -34.75 -19.22
C VAL A 55 7.28 -35.02 -18.79
N HIS A 56 8.03 -35.80 -19.58
CA HIS A 56 9.41 -36.16 -19.28
C HIS A 56 10.36 -34.99 -19.51
N GLU A 57 10.13 -34.18 -20.55
CA GLU A 57 10.89 -32.96 -20.82
C GLU A 57 10.71 -31.94 -19.68
N LEU A 58 9.47 -31.72 -19.23
CA LEU A 58 9.15 -30.84 -18.11
C LEU A 58 9.72 -31.34 -16.77
N THR A 59 9.67 -32.66 -16.53
CA THR A 59 10.23 -33.26 -15.31
C THR A 59 11.75 -33.05 -15.25
N ILE A 60 12.45 -33.32 -16.35
CA ILE A 60 13.90 -33.11 -16.42
C ILE A 60 14.25 -31.62 -16.28
N ALA A 61 13.52 -30.73 -16.95
CA ALA A 61 13.76 -29.30 -16.83
C ALA A 61 13.60 -28.81 -15.39
N ARG A 62 12.50 -29.21 -14.72
CA ARG A 62 12.27 -28.93 -13.30
C ARG A 62 13.44 -29.43 -12.45
N ASP A 63 13.80 -30.70 -12.57
CA ASP A 63 14.86 -31.29 -11.76
C ASP A 63 16.22 -30.60 -12.00
N ILE A 64 16.53 -30.17 -13.23
CA ILE A 64 17.74 -29.37 -13.53
C ILE A 64 17.70 -28.03 -12.80
N TYR A 65 16.59 -27.30 -12.86
CA TYR A 65 16.45 -26.00 -12.19
C TYR A 65 16.44 -26.13 -10.66
N GLU A 66 15.87 -27.21 -10.10
CA GLU A 66 15.95 -27.52 -8.67
C GLU A 66 17.41 -27.65 -8.22
N HIS A 67 18.23 -28.41 -8.96
CA HIS A 67 19.65 -28.55 -8.63
C HIS A 67 20.44 -27.27 -8.90
N ALA A 68 20.02 -26.45 -9.87
CA ALA A 68 20.63 -25.14 -10.14
C ALA A 68 20.47 -24.22 -8.93
N VAL A 69 19.26 -24.16 -8.35
CA VAL A 69 18.98 -23.38 -7.14
C VAL A 69 19.84 -23.87 -5.97
N VAL A 70 19.92 -25.18 -5.73
CA VAL A 70 20.76 -25.72 -4.65
C VAL A 70 22.25 -25.45 -4.90
N LEU A 71 22.70 -25.50 -6.16
CA LEU A 71 24.06 -25.12 -6.52
C LEU A 71 24.33 -23.63 -6.22
N SER A 72 23.38 -22.73 -6.51
CA SER A 72 23.51 -21.30 -6.20
C SER A 72 23.70 -21.05 -4.70
N VAL A 73 23.04 -21.83 -3.84
CA VAL A 73 23.26 -21.76 -2.38
C VAL A 73 24.66 -22.24 -2.01
N LYS A 74 25.15 -23.34 -2.63
CA LYS A 74 26.51 -23.83 -2.39
C LYS A 74 27.60 -22.85 -2.87
N THR A 75 27.31 -22.08 -3.90
CA THR A 75 28.20 -21.01 -4.39
C THR A 75 28.02 -19.69 -3.64
N GLU A 76 27.10 -19.62 -2.68
CA GLU A 76 26.80 -18.43 -1.88
C GLU A 76 26.42 -17.20 -2.73
N ASP A 77 25.84 -17.45 -3.92
CA ASP A 77 25.44 -16.40 -4.87
C ASP A 77 23.92 -16.20 -4.80
N GLN A 78 23.52 -15.12 -4.14
CA GLN A 78 22.12 -14.75 -3.93
C GLN A 78 21.41 -14.32 -5.22
N ASP A 79 22.13 -13.66 -6.14
CA ASP A 79 21.56 -13.17 -7.39
C ASP A 79 21.32 -14.33 -8.36
N ALA A 80 22.27 -15.28 -8.41
CA ALA A 80 22.09 -16.52 -9.16
C ALA A 80 20.91 -17.35 -8.63
N PHE A 81 20.77 -17.43 -7.30
CA PHE A 81 19.64 -18.09 -6.67
C PHE A 81 18.32 -17.48 -7.12
N GLU A 82 18.18 -16.15 -7.06
CA GLU A 82 16.93 -15.46 -7.40
C GLU A 82 16.56 -15.70 -8.87
N ARG A 83 17.53 -15.59 -9.79
CA ARG A 83 17.32 -15.87 -11.21
C ARG A 83 16.86 -17.31 -11.46
N ASP A 84 17.56 -18.28 -10.87
CA ASP A 84 17.29 -19.70 -11.13
C ASP A 84 15.99 -20.14 -10.43
N PHE A 85 15.64 -19.56 -9.29
CA PHE A 85 14.35 -19.76 -8.62
C PHE A 85 13.18 -19.21 -9.44
N PHE A 86 13.30 -18.01 -10.03
CA PHE A 86 12.25 -17.47 -10.89
C PHE A 86 12.06 -18.28 -12.18
N GLN A 87 13.12 -18.93 -12.68
CA GLN A 87 13.00 -19.89 -13.77
C GLN A 87 12.29 -21.18 -13.34
N LEU A 88 12.49 -21.61 -12.11
CA LEU A 88 11.84 -22.79 -11.53
C LEU A 88 10.36 -22.56 -11.19
N LYS A 89 9.98 -21.35 -10.75
CA LYS A 89 8.64 -21.04 -10.23
C LYS A 89 7.47 -21.45 -11.15
N PRO A 90 7.50 -21.23 -12.48
CA PRO A 90 6.44 -21.69 -13.38
C PRO A 90 6.22 -23.20 -13.36
N TYR A 91 7.26 -24.00 -13.07
CA TYR A 91 7.17 -25.46 -12.97
C TYR A 91 6.49 -25.96 -11.69
N TYR A 92 6.19 -25.07 -10.74
CA TYR A 92 5.37 -25.39 -9.57
C TYR A 92 3.95 -24.86 -9.73
N THR A 93 3.79 -23.66 -10.29
CA THR A 93 2.47 -23.02 -10.43
C THR A 93 1.67 -23.56 -11.60
N ASP A 94 2.27 -23.64 -12.78
CA ASP A 94 1.53 -23.83 -14.04
C ASP A 94 1.42 -25.32 -14.40
N THR A 95 2.44 -26.11 -14.04
CA THR A 95 2.51 -27.54 -14.35
C THR A 95 1.94 -28.43 -13.24
N GLY A 96 1.38 -27.88 -12.16
CA GLY A 96 0.84 -28.65 -11.03
C GLY A 96 -0.30 -29.63 -11.39
N GLY A 97 -1.01 -29.40 -12.50
CA GLY A 97 -2.00 -30.34 -13.03
C GLY A 97 -1.44 -31.42 -13.97
N ARG A 98 -0.21 -31.26 -14.46
CA ARG A 98 0.44 -32.14 -15.45
C ARG A 98 1.56 -32.99 -14.85
N LEU A 99 2.18 -32.52 -13.77
CA LEU A 99 3.33 -33.16 -13.11
C LEU A 99 2.99 -33.54 -11.66
N PRO A 100 3.52 -34.67 -11.15
CA PRO A 100 3.50 -34.94 -9.72
C PRO A 100 4.45 -33.99 -8.96
N PRO A 101 4.15 -33.65 -7.69
CA PRO A 101 5.00 -32.79 -6.88
C PRO A 101 6.39 -33.41 -6.64
N SER A 102 7.42 -32.57 -6.59
CA SER A 102 8.81 -33.00 -6.38
C SER A 102 9.12 -33.12 -4.88
N PRO A 103 9.96 -34.09 -4.45
CA PRO A 103 10.42 -34.13 -3.06
C PRO A 103 11.24 -32.89 -2.65
N GLN A 104 11.88 -32.20 -3.61
CA GLN A 104 12.70 -31.01 -3.36
C GLN A 104 11.90 -29.69 -3.38
N GLU A 105 10.61 -29.75 -3.72
CA GLU A 105 9.74 -28.58 -3.83
C GLU A 105 9.65 -27.80 -2.50
N TYR A 106 9.27 -28.47 -1.41
CA TYR A 106 9.12 -27.82 -0.10
C TYR A 106 10.44 -27.27 0.47
N PRO A 107 11.57 -28.01 0.42
CA PRO A 107 12.87 -27.46 0.82
C PRO A 107 13.24 -26.17 0.05
N ILE A 108 13.04 -26.14 -1.27
CA ILE A 108 13.38 -24.97 -2.11
C ILE A 108 12.44 -23.79 -1.84
N LEU A 109 11.14 -24.04 -1.66
CA LEU A 109 10.19 -23.01 -1.27
C LEU A 109 10.56 -22.40 0.09
N GLY A 110 10.94 -23.23 1.07
CA GLY A 110 11.44 -22.75 2.35
C GLY A 110 12.77 -21.98 2.24
N LEU A 111 13.68 -22.36 1.32
CA LEU A 111 14.88 -21.55 1.02
C LEU A 111 14.51 -20.17 0.49
N ASN A 112 13.53 -20.09 -0.42
CA ASN A 112 13.07 -18.81 -0.94
C ASN A 112 12.45 -17.95 0.16
N LEU A 113 11.65 -18.54 1.05
CA LEU A 113 11.10 -17.84 2.22
C LEU A 113 12.20 -17.30 3.13
N LEU A 114 13.22 -18.11 3.46
CA LEU A 114 14.37 -17.66 4.25
C LEU A 114 15.16 -16.55 3.56
N ARG A 115 15.36 -16.63 2.25
CA ARG A 115 16.01 -15.57 1.47
C ARG A 115 15.25 -14.25 1.60
N LEU A 116 13.91 -14.27 1.51
CA LEU A 116 13.09 -13.06 1.64
C LEU A 116 13.20 -12.42 3.02
N LEU A 117 13.33 -13.24 4.08
CA LEU A 117 13.58 -12.75 5.44
C LEU A 117 14.95 -12.07 5.55
N VAL A 118 16.01 -12.70 5.03
CA VAL A 118 17.36 -12.13 5.01
C VAL A 118 17.40 -10.81 4.23
N GLN A 119 16.67 -10.71 3.11
CA GLN A 119 16.57 -9.47 2.33
C GLN A 119 15.65 -8.40 2.96
N ASN A 120 14.99 -8.70 4.09
CA ASN A 120 13.99 -7.85 4.71
C ASN A 120 12.82 -7.48 3.76
N ARG A 121 12.45 -8.40 2.86
CA ARG A 121 11.31 -8.27 1.91
C ARG A 121 10.07 -8.97 2.45
N ILE A 122 9.60 -8.55 3.63
CA ILE A 122 8.50 -9.18 4.38
C ILE A 122 7.17 -9.15 3.59
N ALA A 123 6.93 -8.09 2.80
CA ALA A 123 5.72 -8.02 1.97
C ALA A 123 5.65 -9.18 0.96
N GLU A 124 6.77 -9.48 0.31
CA GLU A 124 6.83 -10.56 -0.66
C GLU A 124 6.75 -11.92 0.00
N PHE A 125 7.33 -12.06 1.19
CA PHE A 125 7.21 -13.26 2.01
C PHE A 125 5.73 -13.63 2.24
N HIS A 126 4.90 -12.67 2.67
CA HIS A 126 3.47 -12.94 2.86
C HIS A 126 2.72 -13.21 1.54
N THR A 127 3.11 -12.55 0.43
CA THR A 127 2.50 -12.87 -0.87
C THR A 127 2.86 -14.29 -1.33
N GLU A 128 4.07 -14.77 -1.06
CA GLU A 128 4.45 -16.16 -1.37
C GLU A 128 3.72 -17.15 -0.46
N LEU A 129 3.51 -16.82 0.82
CA LEU A 129 2.71 -17.66 1.73
C LEU A 129 1.26 -17.81 1.28
N GLU A 130 0.66 -16.76 0.68
CA GLU A 130 -0.70 -16.81 0.15
C GLU A 130 -0.82 -17.77 -1.05
N LEU A 131 0.25 -17.94 -1.83
CA LEU A 131 0.28 -18.86 -2.98
C LEU A 131 0.35 -20.34 -2.57
N LEU A 132 0.78 -20.63 -1.34
CA LEU A 132 0.98 -22.00 -0.87
C LEU A 132 -0.34 -22.67 -0.47
N SER A 133 -0.47 -23.95 -0.77
CA SER A 133 -1.59 -24.76 -0.29
C SER A 133 -1.51 -25.00 1.23
N PRO A 134 -2.63 -25.21 1.93
CA PRO A 134 -2.61 -25.47 3.37
C PRO A 134 -1.81 -26.73 3.73
N ALA A 135 -1.78 -27.74 2.85
CA ALA A 135 -0.96 -28.95 3.04
C ALA A 135 0.55 -28.65 2.97
N ALA A 136 0.97 -27.65 2.20
CA ALA A 136 2.36 -27.22 2.13
C ALA A 136 2.80 -26.51 3.43
N LEU A 137 1.89 -25.77 4.08
CA LEU A 137 2.19 -25.06 5.33
C LEU A 137 2.45 -26.00 6.52
N GLU A 138 1.93 -27.23 6.48
CA GLU A 138 2.19 -28.25 7.50
C GLU A 138 3.62 -28.83 7.39
N ASN A 139 4.31 -28.61 6.27
CA ASN A 139 5.65 -29.14 6.07
C ASN A 139 6.66 -28.51 7.05
N PRO A 140 7.53 -29.31 7.70
CA PRO A 140 8.52 -28.80 8.66
C PRO A 140 9.43 -27.69 8.11
N CYS A 141 9.79 -27.75 6.83
CA CYS A 141 10.69 -26.78 6.20
C CYS A 141 10.06 -25.39 6.10
N ILE A 142 8.81 -25.32 5.63
CA ILE A 142 8.06 -24.07 5.46
C ILE A 142 7.64 -23.54 6.83
N ARG A 143 7.16 -24.44 7.71
CA ARG A 143 6.80 -24.09 9.08
C ARG A 143 7.96 -23.43 9.83
N HIS A 144 9.18 -23.96 9.68
CA HIS A 144 10.36 -23.36 10.28
C HIS A 144 10.59 -21.91 9.82
N ALA A 145 10.45 -21.62 8.52
CA ALA A 145 10.58 -20.25 8.01
C ALA A 145 9.48 -19.31 8.54
N VAL A 146 8.25 -19.81 8.69
CA VAL A 146 7.13 -19.05 9.28
C VAL A 146 7.34 -18.76 10.77
N GLU A 147 7.81 -19.74 11.55
CA GLU A 147 8.12 -19.55 12.97
C GLU A 147 9.26 -18.54 13.19
N LEU A 148 10.23 -18.53 12.28
CA LEU A 148 11.31 -17.53 12.26
C LEU A 148 10.78 -16.12 11.96
N GLU A 149 9.91 -15.99 10.96
CA GLU A 149 9.30 -14.70 10.61
C GLU A 149 8.44 -14.17 11.76
N GLN A 150 7.62 -15.01 12.39
CA GLN A 150 6.86 -14.63 13.57
C GLN A 150 7.79 -14.17 14.71
N SER A 151 8.87 -14.89 14.97
CA SER A 151 9.85 -14.49 15.99
C SER A 151 10.51 -13.15 15.66
N PHE A 152 10.70 -12.85 14.37
CA PHE A 152 11.21 -11.58 13.90
C PHE A 152 10.20 -10.44 14.15
N MET A 153 8.92 -10.66 13.84
CA MET A 153 7.84 -9.70 14.15
C MET A 153 7.64 -9.44 15.64
N GLU A 154 7.76 -10.49 16.46
CA GLU A 154 7.69 -10.38 17.93
C GLU A 154 8.92 -9.67 18.53
N GLY A 155 10.01 -9.50 17.76
CA GLY A 155 11.30 -9.03 18.26
C GLY A 155 11.99 -10.04 19.18
N ALA A 156 11.58 -11.32 19.12
CA ALA A 156 12.08 -12.40 19.96
C ALA A 156 13.36 -13.02 19.38
N TYR A 157 14.42 -12.21 19.27
CA TYR A 157 15.67 -12.60 18.58
C TYR A 157 16.38 -13.81 19.18
N ASN A 158 16.23 -14.06 20.49
CA ASN A 158 16.78 -15.25 21.14
C ASN A 158 16.26 -16.55 20.49
N ARG A 159 14.98 -16.56 20.08
CA ARG A 159 14.38 -17.71 19.41
C ARG A 159 15.01 -17.92 18.03
N VAL A 160 15.22 -16.84 17.28
CA VAL A 160 15.84 -16.87 15.94
C VAL A 160 17.27 -17.42 16.00
N LEU A 161 18.08 -16.96 16.96
CA LEU A 161 19.44 -17.46 17.13
C LEU A 161 19.49 -18.91 17.60
N SER A 162 18.57 -19.32 18.48
CA SER A 162 18.44 -20.72 18.92
C SER A 162 17.98 -21.66 17.81
N ALA A 163 17.17 -21.14 16.87
CA ALA A 163 16.61 -21.91 15.77
C ALA A 163 17.66 -22.44 14.79
N ARG A 164 18.89 -21.90 14.81
CA ARG A 164 20.05 -22.47 14.08
C ARG A 164 20.32 -23.93 14.46
N GLN A 165 19.98 -24.36 15.68
CA GLN A 165 20.17 -25.74 16.14
C GLN A 165 19.06 -26.68 15.64
N THR A 166 17.90 -26.14 15.27
CA THR A 166 16.69 -26.91 14.90
C THR A 166 16.42 -26.90 13.40
N VAL A 167 17.46 -26.66 12.60
CA VAL A 167 17.32 -26.51 11.14
C VAL A 167 16.91 -27.84 10.51
N PRO A 168 15.84 -27.86 9.68
CA PRO A 168 15.31 -29.09 9.09
C PRO A 168 16.14 -29.62 7.91
N HIS A 169 16.94 -28.77 7.24
CA HIS A 169 17.70 -29.12 6.04
C HIS A 169 19.07 -28.42 5.99
N GLU A 170 20.14 -29.13 5.62
CA GLU A 170 21.53 -28.61 5.65
C GLU A 170 21.74 -27.35 4.82
N THR A 171 21.05 -27.22 3.68
CA THR A 171 21.15 -26.04 2.79
C THR A 171 20.70 -24.73 3.46
N TYR A 172 20.00 -24.79 4.58
CA TYR A 172 19.48 -23.59 5.25
C TYR A 172 20.55 -22.91 6.10
N VAL A 173 21.64 -23.61 6.45
CA VAL A 173 22.70 -23.12 7.33
C VAL A 173 23.27 -21.79 6.83
N TYR A 174 23.51 -21.69 5.52
CA TYR A 174 23.97 -20.44 4.89
C TYR A 174 23.03 -19.26 5.20
N PHE A 175 21.74 -19.39 4.90
CA PHE A 175 20.77 -18.32 5.15
C PHE A 175 20.56 -18.04 6.63
N MET A 176 20.70 -19.04 7.50
CA MET A 176 20.64 -18.84 8.95
C MET A 176 21.82 -18.02 9.47
N ASP A 177 23.01 -18.18 8.89
CA ASP A 177 24.19 -17.39 9.25
C ASP A 177 24.06 -15.94 8.79
N LEU A 178 23.52 -15.73 7.58
CA LEU A 178 23.15 -14.38 7.10
C LEU A 178 22.07 -13.74 7.98
N LEU A 179 21.03 -14.50 8.32
CA LEU A 179 19.94 -14.02 9.18
C LEU A 179 20.44 -13.65 10.57
N ALA A 180 21.35 -14.43 11.14
CA ALA A 180 21.98 -14.12 12.42
C ALA A 180 22.79 -12.81 12.36
N LYS A 181 23.43 -12.51 11.23
CA LYS A 181 24.07 -11.21 11.00
C LYS A 181 23.04 -10.08 10.96
N THR A 182 22.00 -10.21 10.13
CA THR A 182 20.93 -9.20 10.02
C THR A 182 20.24 -8.91 11.35
N VAL A 183 19.96 -9.95 12.15
CA VAL A 183 19.36 -9.80 13.48
C VAL A 183 20.28 -9.02 14.43
N ARG A 184 21.59 -9.28 14.40
CA ARG A 184 22.56 -8.53 15.21
C ARG A 184 22.60 -7.05 14.79
N ASP A 185 22.56 -6.77 13.49
CA ASP A 185 22.53 -5.41 12.96
C ASP A 185 21.26 -4.65 13.41
N GLU A 186 20.10 -5.31 13.40
CA GLU A 186 18.83 -4.74 13.90
C GLU A 186 18.87 -4.51 15.42
N ILE A 187 19.39 -5.47 16.21
CA ILE A 187 19.57 -5.28 17.65
C ILE A 187 20.52 -4.11 17.92
N GLY A 188 21.61 -3.99 17.15
CA GLY A 188 22.55 -2.87 17.23
C GLY A 188 21.87 -1.53 16.94
N GLY A 189 21.11 -1.45 15.85
CA GLY A 189 20.35 -0.26 15.47
C GLY A 189 19.23 0.11 16.46
N CYS A 190 18.64 -0.87 17.15
CA CYS A 190 17.71 -0.65 18.25
C CYS A 190 18.44 -0.15 19.51
N SER A 191 19.60 -0.73 19.82
CA SER A 191 20.41 -0.38 21.00
C SER A 191 20.90 1.06 20.93
N GLU A 192 21.33 1.52 19.75
CA GLU A 192 21.74 2.91 19.50
C GLU A 192 20.62 3.93 19.81
N LYS A 193 19.35 3.54 19.62
CA LYS A 193 18.19 4.40 19.87
C LYS A 193 17.69 4.32 21.30
N ALA A 194 17.84 3.15 21.93
CA ALA A 194 17.30 2.86 23.25
C ALA A 194 18.22 3.35 24.38
N TYR A 195 19.54 3.26 24.19
CA TYR A 195 20.52 3.52 25.23
C TYR A 195 21.53 4.59 24.79
N ASP A 196 22.01 5.40 25.73
CA ASP A 196 23.11 6.33 25.48
C ASP A 196 24.48 5.62 25.58
N TYR A 197 24.59 4.65 26.49
CA TYR A 197 25.77 3.81 26.67
C TYR A 197 25.38 2.44 27.24
N LEU A 198 26.22 1.43 27.01
CA LEU A 198 26.04 0.06 27.49
C LEU A 198 27.35 -0.53 27.99
N SER A 199 27.33 -1.38 29.02
CA SER A 199 28.53 -2.09 29.45
C SER A 199 28.92 -3.16 28.44
N ILE A 200 30.21 -3.52 28.33
CA ILE A 200 30.66 -4.60 27.42
C ILE A 200 29.97 -5.93 27.74
N SER A 201 29.76 -6.23 29.03
CA SER A 201 29.10 -7.46 29.48
C SER A 201 27.64 -7.51 29.03
N ASP A 202 26.91 -6.40 29.20
CA ASP A 202 25.50 -6.31 28.81
C ASP A 202 25.37 -6.29 27.28
N ALA A 203 26.25 -5.57 26.58
CA ALA A 203 26.30 -5.54 25.12
C ALA A 203 26.56 -6.94 24.54
N LYS A 204 27.48 -7.69 25.12
CA LYS A 204 27.74 -9.09 24.75
C LYS A 204 26.49 -9.95 24.93
N GLN A 205 25.80 -9.80 26.06
CA GLN A 205 24.59 -10.58 26.33
C GLN A 205 23.43 -10.18 25.40
N MET A 206 23.27 -8.89 25.08
CA MET A 206 22.20 -8.41 24.20
C MET A 206 22.42 -8.81 22.73
N LEU A 207 23.66 -8.70 22.23
CA LEU A 207 24.01 -9.10 20.86
C LEU A 207 24.31 -10.60 20.74
N MET A 208 24.27 -11.33 21.85
CA MET A 208 24.43 -12.78 21.94
C MET A 208 25.77 -13.26 21.36
N PHE A 209 26.85 -12.53 21.66
CA PHE A 209 28.22 -12.94 21.32
C PHE A 209 28.78 -13.92 22.35
N SER A 210 29.64 -14.84 21.90
CA SER A 210 30.27 -15.82 22.79
C SER A 210 31.51 -15.22 23.46
N SER A 211 32.20 -14.30 22.79
CA SER A 211 33.45 -13.70 23.25
C SER A 211 33.39 -12.17 23.19
N ASP A 212 34.12 -11.53 24.10
CA ASP A 212 34.31 -10.07 24.09
C ASP A 212 35.08 -9.64 22.83
N HIS A 213 35.93 -10.50 22.26
CA HIS A 213 36.66 -10.22 21.02
C HIS A 213 35.73 -10.06 19.81
N GLU A 214 34.74 -10.95 19.68
CA GLU A 214 33.77 -10.92 18.57
C GLU A 214 32.96 -9.61 18.61
N LEU A 215 32.58 -9.16 19.81
CA LEU A 215 31.90 -7.89 19.98
C LEU A 215 32.78 -6.72 19.53
N LEU A 216 34.07 -6.72 19.88
CA LEU A 216 35.00 -5.68 19.47
C LEU A 216 35.24 -5.66 17.96
N GLU A 217 35.27 -6.83 17.33
CA GLU A 217 35.40 -6.99 15.87
C GLU A 217 34.14 -6.48 15.16
N TYR A 218 32.96 -6.89 15.63
CA TYR A 218 31.67 -6.40 15.13
C TYR A 218 31.56 -4.87 15.22
N ILE A 219 31.96 -4.26 16.34
CA ILE A 219 31.95 -2.80 16.51
C ILE A 219 32.89 -2.13 15.50
N LYS A 220 34.08 -2.70 15.26
CA LYS A 220 35.04 -2.13 14.31
C LYS A 220 34.56 -2.22 12.86
N GLU A 221 33.91 -3.32 12.50
CA GLU A 221 33.48 -3.59 11.11
C GLU A 221 32.17 -2.88 10.75
N GLU A 222 31.13 -3.05 11.58
CA GLU A 222 29.76 -2.64 11.24
C GLU A 222 29.38 -1.27 11.82
N HIS A 223 29.91 -0.91 13.00
CA HIS A 223 29.55 0.33 13.71
C HIS A 223 30.77 1.13 14.20
N PRO A 224 31.59 1.69 13.29
CA PRO A 224 32.73 2.52 13.68
C PRO A 224 32.33 3.81 14.41
N GLU A 225 31.04 4.14 14.42
CA GLU A 225 30.48 5.29 15.15
C GLU A 225 30.40 5.05 16.67
N TRP A 226 30.52 3.81 17.15
CA TRP A 226 30.44 3.51 18.59
C TRP A 226 31.80 3.67 19.27
N GLU A 227 31.85 4.48 20.32
CA GLU A 227 33.08 4.73 21.06
C GLU A 227 33.20 3.83 22.28
N ILE A 228 34.35 3.14 22.41
CA ILE A 228 34.61 2.31 23.59
C ILE A 228 35.47 3.11 24.57
N LYS A 229 34.90 3.46 25.73
CA LYS A 229 35.59 4.18 26.80
C LYS A 229 35.38 3.46 28.14
N ASN A 230 36.45 3.19 28.86
CA ASN A 230 36.41 2.65 30.23
C ASN A 230 35.56 1.37 30.40
N GLY A 231 35.51 0.50 29.40
CA GLY A 231 34.70 -0.73 29.47
C GLY A 231 33.21 -0.53 29.16
N PHE A 232 32.82 0.65 28.68
CA PHE A 232 31.49 0.97 28.18
C PHE A 232 31.53 1.30 26.69
N VAL A 233 30.50 0.85 25.98
CA VAL A 233 30.19 1.21 24.60
C VAL A 233 29.28 2.43 24.65
N PHE A 234 29.75 3.55 24.12
CA PHE A 234 28.98 4.77 23.96
C PHE A 234 28.41 4.80 22.56
N PHE A 235 27.08 4.80 22.46
CA PHE A 235 26.40 5.02 21.20
C PHE A 235 26.45 6.52 20.94
N GLN A 236 27.25 6.96 19.98
CA GLN A 236 27.13 8.35 19.53
C GLN A 236 25.71 8.51 19.01
N LYS A 237 24.88 9.31 19.68
CA LYS A 237 23.63 9.79 19.06
C LYS A 237 24.05 10.36 17.72
N ALA A 238 23.60 9.73 16.62
CA ALA A 238 23.64 10.36 15.32
C ALA A 238 23.16 11.79 15.52
N LYS A 239 24.13 12.72 15.46
CA LYS A 239 24.08 14.15 15.79
C LYS A 239 22.71 14.62 16.25
N GLU A 240 22.64 15.11 17.50
CA GLU A 240 21.64 16.06 17.99
C GLU A 240 20.60 16.39 16.93
N SER A 241 19.42 15.78 17.07
CA SER A 241 18.17 16.19 16.42
C SER A 241 18.40 17.29 15.40
N ALA A 242 18.45 16.98 14.10
CA ALA A 242 18.33 18.01 13.07
C ALA A 242 17.28 19.01 13.60
N PRO A 243 17.69 20.27 13.91
CA PRO A 243 17.08 21.10 14.94
C PRO A 243 15.59 20.98 14.77
N CYS A 244 14.95 20.35 15.76
CA CYS A 244 13.59 19.82 15.75
C CYS A 244 12.80 20.57 14.69
N LYS A 245 12.70 20.01 13.45
CA LYS A 245 12.28 20.78 12.24
C LYS A 245 11.22 21.74 12.69
N GLU A 246 11.53 23.04 12.73
CA GLU A 246 10.67 24.04 13.38
C GLU A 246 9.24 23.66 13.01
N ILE A 247 8.44 23.25 14.01
CA ILE A 247 7.05 22.83 13.78
C ILE A 247 6.51 23.85 12.82
N PRO A 248 6.07 23.48 11.59
CA PRO A 248 5.97 24.40 10.47
C PRO A 248 4.86 25.41 10.76
N SER A 249 5.20 26.37 11.59
CA SER A 249 4.34 27.34 12.24
C SER A 249 3.88 28.29 11.17
N LEU A 250 4.75 28.64 10.23
CA LEU A 250 4.41 29.33 9.00
C LEU A 250 3.44 28.54 8.11
N GLN A 251 3.52 27.20 8.05
CA GLN A 251 2.55 26.41 7.30
C GLN A 251 1.20 26.37 8.02
N LEU A 252 1.21 26.29 9.35
CA LEU A 252 0.01 26.38 10.18
C LEU A 252 -0.63 27.76 10.08
N ILE A 253 0.17 28.84 10.14
CA ILE A 253 -0.23 30.24 9.99
C ILE A 253 -0.78 30.47 8.59
N ASN A 254 -0.15 29.93 7.55
CA ASN A 254 -0.66 30.05 6.19
C ASN A 254 -1.96 29.27 6.01
N GLN A 255 -2.12 28.10 6.65
CA GLN A 255 -3.37 27.36 6.65
C GLN A 255 -4.47 28.12 7.39
N THR A 256 -4.20 28.67 8.57
CA THR A 256 -5.19 29.45 9.36
C THR A 256 -5.51 30.79 8.70
N LEU A 257 -4.53 31.51 8.15
CA LEU A 257 -4.76 32.73 7.37
C LEU A 257 -5.54 32.43 6.09
N MET A 258 -5.18 31.39 5.33
CA MET A 258 -5.94 31.00 4.14
C MET A 258 -7.39 30.63 4.49
N GLN A 259 -7.61 29.94 5.61
CA GLN A 259 -8.94 29.52 6.02
C GLN A 259 -9.77 30.70 6.52
N THR A 260 -9.21 31.54 7.40
CA THR A 260 -9.88 32.76 7.90
C THR A 260 -10.12 33.78 6.78
N VAL A 261 -9.15 34.05 5.91
CA VAL A 261 -9.31 35.00 4.78
C VAL A 261 -10.37 34.49 3.81
N LYS A 262 -10.39 33.19 3.48
CA LYS A 262 -11.46 32.62 2.63
C LYS A 262 -12.83 32.73 3.30
N GLU A 263 -12.94 32.55 4.61
CA GLU A 263 -14.19 32.73 5.36
C GLU A 263 -14.64 34.20 5.35
N TYR A 264 -13.74 35.16 5.56
CA TYR A 264 -14.08 36.59 5.47
C TYR A 264 -14.42 37.05 4.05
N GLU A 265 -13.70 36.58 3.02
CA GLU A 265 -14.00 36.89 1.62
C GLU A 265 -15.36 36.30 1.21
N THR A 266 -15.67 35.07 1.62
CA THR A 266 -16.98 34.46 1.34
C THR A 266 -18.12 35.18 2.07
N LEU A 267 -17.92 35.62 3.31
CA LEU A 267 -18.89 36.45 4.03
C LEU A 267 -19.04 37.85 3.39
N ALA A 268 -17.96 38.51 2.98
CA ALA A 268 -18.01 39.81 2.29
C ALA A 268 -18.68 39.72 0.91
N MET A 269 -18.42 38.65 0.16
CA MET A 269 -19.12 38.31 -1.08
C MET A 269 -20.62 38.07 -0.82
N ALA A 270 -20.97 37.35 0.24
CA ALA A 270 -22.37 37.11 0.61
C ALA A 270 -23.10 38.41 1.01
N ILE A 271 -22.46 39.29 1.76
CA ILE A 271 -23.00 40.60 2.16
C ILE A 271 -23.19 41.51 0.94
N SER A 272 -22.20 41.57 0.04
CA SER A 272 -22.29 42.37 -1.19
C SER A 272 -23.35 41.84 -2.15
N LEU A 273 -23.48 40.52 -2.29
CA LEU A 273 -24.58 39.90 -3.05
C LEU A 273 -25.94 40.19 -2.43
N ARG A 274 -26.09 40.15 -1.09
CA ARG A 274 -27.35 40.53 -0.40
C ARG A 274 -27.71 41.99 -0.64
N ARG A 275 -26.73 42.90 -0.58
CA ARG A 275 -26.93 44.33 -0.90
C ARG A 275 -27.30 44.54 -2.36
N ALA A 276 -26.67 43.81 -3.28
CA ALA A 276 -27.00 43.87 -4.71
C ALA A 276 -28.41 43.33 -5.01
N PHE A 277 -28.83 42.23 -4.37
CA PHE A 277 -30.19 41.70 -4.47
C PHE A 277 -31.24 42.65 -3.85
N SER A 278 -30.91 43.28 -2.72
CA SER A 278 -31.76 44.31 -2.10
C SER A 278 -31.92 45.53 -3.00
N ALA A 279 -30.85 45.99 -3.65
CA ALA A 279 -30.89 47.10 -4.61
C ALA A 279 -31.68 46.74 -5.89
N ARG A 280 -31.59 45.48 -6.35
CA ARG A 280 -32.37 44.97 -7.48
C ARG A 280 -33.86 44.87 -7.16
N ASN A 281 -34.22 44.40 -5.96
CA ASN A 281 -35.62 44.41 -5.50
C ASN A 281 -36.15 45.84 -5.33
N PHE A 282 -35.31 46.80 -4.92
CA PHE A 282 -35.69 48.22 -4.87
C PHE A 282 -35.96 48.83 -6.26
N LEU A 283 -35.28 48.34 -7.31
CA LEU A 283 -35.53 48.75 -8.69
C LEU A 283 -36.78 48.10 -9.29
N PHE A 284 -37.09 46.85 -8.92
CA PHE A 284 -38.33 46.16 -9.33
C PHE A 284 -39.59 46.68 -8.60
N LEU A 285 -39.45 47.28 -7.41
CA LEU A 285 -40.54 47.95 -6.70
C LEU A 285 -40.82 49.39 -7.18
N ARG A 286 -40.06 49.91 -8.16
CA ARG A 286 -40.33 51.23 -8.76
C ARG A 286 -41.20 51.21 -10.01
N SER A 287 -41.49 50.03 -10.56
CA SER A 287 -42.40 49.86 -11.70
C SER A 287 -43.82 49.44 -11.31
N SER A 288 -44.20 49.57 -10.04
CA SER A 288 -45.60 49.39 -9.61
C SER A 288 -45.88 50.24 -8.37
N ILE A 289 -47.05 50.89 -8.39
CA ILE A 289 -47.70 51.67 -7.32
C ILE A 289 -47.42 53.19 -7.35
N HIS A 290 -48.15 53.83 -8.27
CA HIS A 290 -48.85 55.10 -8.03
C HIS A 290 -49.95 54.88 -6.95
N CYS A 291 -50.29 55.94 -6.22
CA CYS A 291 -51.34 56.09 -5.18
C CYS A 291 -50.99 55.80 -3.70
N GLY A 292 -50.87 56.88 -2.91
CA GLY A 292 -51.78 57.09 -1.76
C GLY A 292 -51.27 56.96 -0.32
N ASN A 293 -50.82 58.10 0.25
CA ASN A 293 -51.11 58.66 1.60
C ASN A 293 -50.73 57.97 2.95
N LEU A 294 -50.11 58.83 3.80
CA LEU A 294 -50.16 58.96 5.29
C LEU A 294 -49.52 57.82 6.14
N SER A 295 -48.77 57.99 7.24
CA SER A 295 -48.43 59.07 8.17
C SER A 295 -47.33 58.62 9.17
N TYR A 296 -46.50 59.57 9.65
CA TYR A 296 -45.91 59.72 11.01
C TYR A 296 -45.23 58.50 11.72
N SER A 297 -43.89 58.49 11.89
CA SER A 297 -43.09 59.04 13.02
C SER A 297 -43.11 58.22 14.32
N ARG A 298 -41.93 57.71 14.76
CA ARG A 298 -41.25 57.98 16.07
C ARG A 298 -40.52 56.79 16.76
N TYR A 299 -39.28 57.10 17.18
CA TYR A 299 -38.61 56.76 18.48
C TYR A 299 -38.26 55.29 18.79
N LEU A 300 -37.18 54.87 19.46
CA LEU A 300 -36.03 55.40 20.25
C LEU A 300 -34.98 54.24 20.25
N SER A 301 -33.67 54.41 20.05
CA SER A 301 -32.58 54.87 20.93
C SER A 301 -32.33 54.10 22.24
N SER A 302 -31.02 53.97 22.56
CA SER A 302 -30.29 53.66 23.81
C SER A 302 -30.08 52.16 24.18
N CYS A 303 -28.85 51.62 24.15
CA CYS A 303 -27.60 51.82 24.96
C CYS A 303 -27.60 50.94 26.22
N ASN A 304 -26.60 50.03 26.39
CA ASN A 304 -25.47 50.10 27.36
C ASN A 304 -25.61 48.93 28.39
N LEU A 305 -24.62 48.29 29.05
CA LEU A 305 -23.15 48.40 29.25
C LEU A 305 -22.70 47.20 30.15
N VAL A 306 -21.40 46.77 30.12
CA VAL A 306 -20.51 46.45 31.30
C VAL A 306 -20.76 45.16 32.15
N GLN A 307 -19.80 44.39 32.75
CA GLN A 307 -18.32 44.37 32.92
C GLN A 307 -17.82 42.97 33.39
N GLU A 308 -16.54 42.65 33.09
CA GLU A 308 -15.44 42.02 33.89
C GLU A 308 -15.67 41.06 35.10
N ASN A 309 -14.95 39.91 35.17
CA ASN A 309 -13.65 39.74 35.91
C ASN A 309 -13.17 38.27 36.13
N LEU A 310 -11.85 38.13 36.30
CA LEU A 310 -10.99 36.96 36.63
C LEU A 310 -11.23 36.32 38.02
N VAL A 311 -10.78 35.06 38.24
CA VAL A 311 -9.90 34.59 39.37
C VAL A 311 -9.48 33.09 39.22
N PHE A 312 -8.27 32.80 39.72
CA PHE A 312 -7.37 31.62 39.66
C PHE A 312 -7.65 30.46 40.67
N GLY A 313 -7.12 29.24 40.39
CA GLY A 313 -6.32 28.44 41.36
C GLY A 313 -6.59 26.92 41.57
N HIS A 314 -5.63 26.06 41.13
CA HIS A 314 -5.12 24.72 41.60
C HIS A 314 -6.05 23.65 42.27
N ARG A 315 -5.91 22.31 42.09
CA ARG A 315 -4.73 21.41 42.13
C ARG A 315 -5.08 19.92 41.80
N GLU A 316 -4.11 19.18 41.21
CA GLU A 316 -3.75 17.73 41.31
C GLU A 316 -4.63 16.53 40.84
N ASP A 317 -4.12 15.86 39.78
CA ASP A 317 -3.74 14.43 39.58
C ASP A 317 -4.71 13.21 39.47
N CYS A 318 -4.50 12.50 38.34
CA CYS A 318 -4.39 11.04 38.10
C CYS A 318 -5.55 10.14 37.55
N ASN A 319 -5.23 9.50 36.41
CA ASN A 319 -5.66 8.19 35.85
C ASN A 319 -7.11 8.05 35.30
N VAL A 320 -7.44 7.48 34.12
CA VAL A 320 -6.88 6.34 33.35
C VAL A 320 -7.10 6.53 31.82
N ILE A 321 -6.19 5.90 31.07
CA ILE A 321 -5.97 5.77 29.61
C ILE A 321 -7.10 5.02 28.86
N GLY A 322 -7.35 5.40 27.59
CA GLY A 322 -8.19 4.64 26.66
C GLY A 322 -7.99 4.99 25.17
N LEU A 323 -7.03 4.31 24.55
CA LEU A 323 -6.96 3.90 23.13
C LEU A 323 -7.19 4.95 22.01
N ASP A 324 -6.10 5.60 21.61
CA ASP A 324 -5.78 5.88 20.19
C ASP A 324 -4.38 5.30 19.91
N PHE A 325 -4.33 3.97 19.81
CA PHE A 325 -3.15 3.23 19.39
C PHE A 325 -3.43 2.67 17.99
N LEU A 326 -2.52 2.93 17.05
CA LEU A 326 -2.52 2.58 15.61
C LEU A 326 -2.84 3.69 14.60
N ARG A 327 -2.24 4.88 14.77
CA ARG A 327 -2.00 5.74 13.59
C ARG A 327 -0.76 6.61 13.65
N GLU A 328 0.33 6.14 14.21
CA GLU A 328 1.61 6.84 14.07
C GLU A 328 2.80 5.90 14.27
N SER A 329 3.09 5.08 13.25
CA SER A 329 4.35 4.34 13.13
C SER A 329 4.60 3.94 11.68
N ARG A 330 4.80 4.92 10.78
CA ARG A 330 5.53 4.69 9.52
C ARG A 330 6.34 5.93 9.14
N ARG A 331 7.46 6.10 9.85
CA ARG A 331 8.62 6.85 9.36
C ARG A 331 9.90 6.12 9.81
N TRP A 332 10.37 5.21 8.97
CA TRP A 332 11.79 4.84 8.88
C TRP A 332 12.11 4.80 7.37
N PHE A 333 12.70 5.87 6.81
CA PHE A 333 14.14 6.13 6.65
C PHE A 333 14.87 5.05 5.84
N ALA A 334 14.79 5.19 4.51
CA ALA A 334 15.74 4.60 3.58
C ALA A 334 17.04 5.44 3.57
N LYS A 335 18.13 4.89 4.13
CA LYS A 335 19.48 5.46 4.02
C LYS A 335 20.18 4.79 2.84
N GLY A 336 19.75 5.12 1.61
CA GLY A 336 20.44 4.70 0.39
C GLY A 336 21.66 5.60 0.15
N ARG A 337 22.86 5.02 0.19
CA ARG A 337 24.10 5.67 -0.24
C ARG A 337 23.95 6.10 -1.70
N LYS A 338 24.07 7.41 -1.96
CA LYS A 338 24.08 7.97 -3.32
C LYS A 338 25.53 7.94 -3.83
N SER A 339 25.86 6.95 -4.64
CA SER A 339 27.08 6.98 -5.44
C SER A 339 26.98 8.13 -6.45
N ARG A 340 27.98 9.00 -6.46
CA ARG A 340 28.28 9.89 -7.59
C ARG A 340 29.02 9.02 -8.59
N ASN A 341 28.45 8.83 -9.78
CA ASN A 341 29.20 8.30 -10.90
C ASN A 341 29.52 9.48 -11.82
N ASP A 342 30.82 9.66 -12.05
CA ASP A 342 31.40 10.60 -12.99
C ASP A 342 31.11 10.15 -14.43
N ASP A 343 31.03 11.12 -15.33
CA ASP A 343 30.83 10.95 -16.77
C ASP A 343 32.08 10.28 -17.40
N ASP A 344 31.89 9.20 -18.17
CA ASP A 344 32.88 8.74 -19.15
C ASP A 344 32.21 8.31 -20.46
N ASP A 345 32.86 8.70 -21.55
CA ASP A 345 32.43 8.67 -22.94
C ASP A 345 32.97 7.39 -23.60
N GLY A 346 32.10 6.55 -24.17
CA GLY A 346 32.49 5.24 -24.70
C GLY A 346 31.47 4.62 -25.64
N ASP A 347 31.70 4.81 -26.94
CA ASP A 347 30.94 4.27 -28.07
C ASP A 347 30.90 2.73 -28.06
N THR A 348 29.74 2.16 -27.75
CA THR A 348 29.40 0.75 -28.03
C THR A 348 27.96 0.67 -28.56
N VAL A 349 27.82 0.21 -29.80
CA VAL A 349 26.52 0.00 -30.46
C VAL A 349 25.86 -1.23 -29.86
N GLU A 350 25.09 -1.05 -28.81
CA GLU A 350 24.18 -2.08 -28.27
C GLU A 350 22.78 -1.93 -28.91
N VAL A 351 22.23 -3.06 -29.35
CA VAL A 351 20.88 -3.16 -29.93
C VAL A 351 19.84 -2.83 -28.84
N VAL A 352 19.20 -1.67 -28.99
CA VAL A 352 18.26 -1.05 -28.03
C VAL A 352 17.01 -1.92 -27.80
N PRO A 353 16.69 -2.33 -26.56
CA PRO A 353 15.40 -2.92 -26.20
C PRO A 353 14.25 -1.94 -26.44
N ASP A 354 13.13 -2.41 -26.97
CA ASP A 354 11.99 -1.59 -27.38
C ASP A 354 11.36 -0.86 -26.15
N ILE A 355 11.73 0.42 -25.94
CA ILE A 355 11.27 1.28 -24.80
C ILE A 355 9.76 1.59 -24.89
N ARG A 356 9.17 1.41 -26.08
CA ARG A 356 7.80 1.77 -26.43
C ARG A 356 6.72 1.14 -25.53
N PRO A 357 6.64 -0.19 -25.35
CA PRO A 357 5.62 -0.82 -24.50
C PRO A 357 5.68 -0.33 -23.05
N THR A 358 6.89 -0.13 -22.52
CA THR A 358 7.10 0.22 -21.11
C THR A 358 6.58 1.60 -20.77
N VAL A 359 6.87 2.62 -21.59
CA VAL A 359 6.40 4.00 -21.36
C VAL A 359 4.87 4.08 -21.49
N LYS A 360 4.30 3.37 -22.46
CA LYS A 360 2.85 3.33 -22.69
C LYS A 360 2.12 2.69 -21.52
N ALA A 361 2.59 1.51 -21.07
CA ALA A 361 2.01 0.80 -19.93
C ALA A 361 2.10 1.63 -18.64
N ALA A 362 3.23 2.31 -18.40
CA ALA A 362 3.40 3.18 -17.24
C ALA A 362 2.46 4.40 -17.25
N ALA A 363 2.24 5.02 -18.42
CA ALA A 363 1.31 6.13 -18.57
C ALA A 363 -0.14 5.68 -18.38
N GLN A 364 -0.51 4.53 -18.95
CA GLN A 364 -1.84 3.95 -18.82
C GLN A 364 -2.16 3.61 -17.36
N SER A 365 -1.25 2.91 -16.67
CA SER A 365 -1.40 2.57 -15.25
C SER A 365 -1.60 3.80 -14.36
N GLN A 366 -0.89 4.91 -14.62
CA GLN A 366 -1.07 6.16 -13.85
C GLN A 366 -2.43 6.84 -14.14
N MET A 367 -2.94 6.75 -15.37
CA MET A 367 -4.24 7.29 -15.74
C MET A 367 -5.38 6.45 -15.17
N ASP A 368 -5.26 5.11 -15.20
CA ASP A 368 -6.22 4.19 -14.60
C ASP A 368 -6.32 4.43 -13.08
N ALA A 369 -5.17 4.54 -12.39
CA ALA A 369 -5.14 4.86 -10.96
C ALA A 369 -5.83 6.19 -10.61
N ALA A 370 -5.78 7.18 -11.51
CA ALA A 370 -6.47 8.45 -11.33
C ALA A 370 -7.99 8.31 -11.47
N ILE A 371 -8.47 7.49 -12.41
CA ILE A 371 -9.90 7.17 -12.56
C ILE A 371 -10.41 6.35 -11.37
N ASP A 372 -9.63 5.40 -10.87
CA ASP A 372 -9.99 4.60 -9.69
C ASP A 372 -10.05 5.45 -8.42
N ALA A 373 -9.16 6.44 -8.29
CA ALA A 373 -9.26 7.44 -7.22
C ALA A 373 -10.55 8.27 -7.36
N PHE A 374 -10.88 8.73 -8.58
CA PHE A 374 -12.10 9.48 -8.82
C PHE A 374 -13.36 8.70 -8.48
N SER A 375 -13.44 7.43 -8.89
CA SER A 375 -14.55 6.53 -8.59
C SER A 375 -14.78 6.41 -7.07
N ARG A 376 -13.69 6.24 -6.30
CA ARG A 376 -13.74 6.18 -4.83
C ARG A 376 -14.15 7.50 -4.18
N ASP A 377 -13.82 8.63 -4.77
CA ASP A 377 -14.24 9.93 -4.25
C ASP A 377 -15.71 10.23 -4.58
N LEU A 378 -16.18 9.81 -5.76
CA LEU A 378 -17.59 9.90 -6.13
C LEU A 378 -18.49 8.98 -5.30
N SER A 379 -17.99 7.83 -4.83
CA SER A 379 -18.77 6.93 -3.96
C SER A 379 -18.95 7.48 -2.54
N LYS A 380 -18.00 8.29 -2.04
CA LYS A 380 -18.12 9.00 -0.75
C LYS A 380 -19.16 10.11 -0.78
N LEU A 381 -19.39 10.71 -1.95
CA LEU A 381 -20.36 11.79 -2.11
C LEU A 381 -21.78 11.24 -2.09
N ARG A 382 -22.53 11.58 -1.03
CA ARG A 382 -23.94 11.21 -0.86
C ARG A 382 -24.79 11.89 -1.93
N SER A 383 -25.47 11.08 -2.74
CA SER A 383 -26.31 11.54 -3.86
C SER A 383 -27.78 11.77 -3.49
N GLY A 384 -28.11 11.85 -2.20
CA GLY A 384 -29.50 11.98 -1.72
C GLY A 384 -30.35 10.72 -1.95
N ARG A 385 -29.80 9.68 -2.57
CA ARG A 385 -30.47 8.39 -2.80
C ARG A 385 -30.27 7.44 -1.62
N ALA A 386 -31.27 6.60 -1.39
CA ALA A 386 -31.22 5.49 -0.46
C ALA A 386 -30.19 4.44 -0.90
N SER A 387 -29.23 4.16 -0.02
CA SER A 387 -28.33 3.01 -0.14
C SER A 387 -28.31 2.24 1.18
N ALA A 388 -28.18 0.91 1.09
CA ALA A 388 -28.19 0.05 2.27
C ALA A 388 -27.07 0.40 3.27
N GLY A 389 -25.90 0.80 2.77
CA GLY A 389 -24.75 1.16 3.61
C GLY A 389 -24.88 2.47 4.39
N MET A 390 -25.98 3.22 4.25
CA MET A 390 -26.19 4.45 5.03
C MET A 390 -26.33 4.18 6.54
N LEU A 391 -26.78 2.97 6.92
CA LEU A 391 -27.08 2.63 8.32
C LEU A 391 -25.96 1.80 8.99
N ASP A 392 -24.88 1.48 8.27
CA ASP A 392 -23.80 0.61 8.77
C ASP A 392 -23.03 1.22 9.94
N HIS A 393 -22.97 2.56 10.03
CA HIS A 393 -22.28 3.28 11.10
C HIS A 393 -23.11 3.41 12.39
N ILE A 394 -24.35 2.92 12.41
CA ILE A 394 -25.24 3.02 13.56
C ILE A 394 -24.98 1.85 14.51
N ILE A 395 -24.76 2.20 15.78
CA ILE A 395 -24.58 1.24 16.88
C ILE A 395 -25.89 1.19 17.67
N VAL A 396 -26.38 -0.02 17.92
CA VAL A 396 -27.61 -0.32 18.65
C VAL A 396 -27.23 -0.99 19.96
N GLU A 397 -27.83 -0.55 21.06
CA GLU A 397 -27.65 -1.18 22.38
C GLU A 397 -28.84 -2.11 22.65
N THR A 398 -28.57 -3.41 22.70
CA THR A 398 -29.57 -4.46 22.97
C THR A 398 -29.13 -5.26 24.18
N GLY A 399 -29.95 -5.31 25.23
CA GLY A 399 -29.67 -6.13 26.43
C GLY A 399 -28.34 -5.82 27.14
N GLY A 400 -27.81 -4.59 27.00
CA GLY A 400 -26.55 -4.15 27.60
C GLY A 400 -25.30 -4.36 26.72
N VAL A 401 -25.45 -4.91 25.52
CA VAL A 401 -24.35 -5.10 24.56
C VAL A 401 -24.53 -4.14 23.38
N LYS A 402 -23.45 -3.45 22.97
CA LYS A 402 -23.45 -2.56 21.81
C LYS A 402 -23.09 -3.36 20.55
N MET A 403 -23.95 -3.36 19.55
CA MET A 403 -23.75 -4.08 18.29
C MET A 403 -24.05 -3.17 17.08
N ALA A 404 -23.44 -3.45 15.92
CA ALA A 404 -23.75 -2.72 14.70
C ALA A 404 -25.16 -3.09 14.18
N LEU A 405 -25.87 -2.12 13.60
CA LEU A 405 -27.22 -2.31 13.06
C LEU A 405 -27.28 -3.42 12.00
N SER A 406 -26.24 -3.56 11.18
CA SER A 406 -26.12 -4.58 10.12
C SER A 406 -26.15 -6.02 10.64
N HIS A 407 -25.77 -6.26 11.90
CA HIS A 407 -25.80 -7.58 12.52
C HIS A 407 -27.18 -7.94 13.10
N LEU A 408 -28.01 -6.93 13.42
CA LEU A 408 -29.32 -7.12 14.05
C LEU A 408 -30.48 -7.08 13.05
N ALA A 409 -30.26 -6.50 11.87
CA ALA A 409 -31.30 -6.31 10.87
C ALA A 409 -30.76 -6.37 9.43
N VAL A 410 -31.64 -6.81 8.52
CA VAL A 410 -31.43 -6.71 7.07
C VAL A 410 -31.91 -5.35 6.58
N VAL A 411 -31.00 -4.57 5.98
CA VAL A 411 -31.32 -3.30 5.34
C VAL A 411 -31.55 -3.51 3.84
N SER A 412 -32.71 -3.07 3.36
CA SER A 412 -33.12 -3.17 1.96
C SER A 412 -33.57 -1.80 1.44
N VAL A 413 -33.31 -1.52 0.16
CA VAL A 413 -33.79 -0.30 -0.50
C VAL A 413 -35.16 -0.60 -1.10
N LEU A 414 -36.19 0.11 -0.66
CA LEU A 414 -37.55 -0.06 -1.19
C LEU A 414 -37.72 0.83 -2.43
N ASP A 415 -37.58 2.14 -2.25
CA ASP A 415 -37.48 3.13 -3.32
C ASP A 415 -36.18 3.93 -3.19
N SER A 416 -35.87 4.75 -4.19
CA SER A 416 -34.70 5.63 -4.18
C SER A 416 -34.65 6.62 -2.99
N LYS A 417 -35.74 6.75 -2.23
CA LYS A 417 -35.87 7.66 -1.06
C LYS A 417 -36.31 6.94 0.22
N THR A 418 -36.55 5.63 0.19
CA THR A 418 -37.08 4.87 1.33
C THR A 418 -36.24 3.62 1.59
N LEU A 419 -35.80 3.47 2.84
CA LEU A 419 -35.09 2.30 3.33
C LEU A 419 -36.03 1.44 4.18
N SER A 420 -35.96 0.13 3.99
CA SER A 420 -36.68 -0.87 4.79
C SER A 420 -35.67 -1.64 5.64
N VAL A 421 -35.81 -1.57 6.95
CA VAL A 421 -34.99 -2.27 7.94
C VAL A 421 -35.84 -3.36 8.56
N THR A 422 -35.46 -4.62 8.31
CA THR A 422 -36.18 -5.79 8.84
C THR A 422 -35.32 -6.46 9.92
N PRO A 423 -35.70 -6.40 11.20
CA PRO A 423 -34.95 -7.06 12.26
C PRO A 423 -35.05 -8.58 12.14
N TYR A 424 -34.00 -9.30 12.58
CA TYR A 424 -34.07 -10.76 12.70
C TYR A 424 -34.99 -11.17 13.85
N ASP A 425 -34.99 -10.39 14.94
CA ASP A 425 -35.84 -10.61 16.11
C ASP A 425 -36.89 -9.50 16.25
N PRO A 426 -38.19 -9.81 16.44
CA PRO A 426 -39.23 -8.79 16.58
C PRO A 426 -39.11 -7.96 17.87
N ASN A 427 -38.38 -8.45 18.87
CA ASN A 427 -38.22 -7.77 20.16
C ASN A 427 -37.26 -6.57 20.09
N THR A 428 -36.32 -6.54 19.13
CA THR A 428 -35.30 -5.48 18.98
C THR A 428 -35.80 -4.28 18.17
N LEU A 429 -37.04 -4.32 17.69
CA LEU A 429 -37.61 -3.29 16.82
C LEU A 429 -37.62 -1.89 17.45
N LYS A 430 -37.92 -1.80 18.75
CA LYS A 430 -37.93 -0.52 19.49
C LYS A 430 -36.54 0.06 19.71
N GLU A 431 -35.55 -0.79 19.92
CA GLU A 431 -34.16 -0.39 20.10
C GLU A 431 -33.57 0.12 18.77
N LEU A 432 -33.93 -0.54 17.66
CA LEU A 432 -33.58 -0.10 16.31
C LEU A 432 -34.22 1.24 15.94
N GLU A 433 -35.49 1.44 16.29
CA GLU A 433 -36.19 2.73 16.10
C GLU A 433 -35.45 3.86 16.83
N HIS A 434 -35.12 3.65 18.12
CA HIS A 434 -34.38 4.62 18.92
C HIS A 434 -32.97 4.88 18.38
N ALA A 435 -32.25 3.85 17.94
CA ALA A 435 -30.90 3.98 17.37
C ALA A 435 -30.90 4.75 16.04
N ILE A 436 -31.92 4.56 15.18
CA ILE A 436 -32.04 5.30 13.91
C ILE A 436 -32.38 6.77 14.17
N VAL A 437 -33.28 7.07 15.12
CA VAL A 437 -33.67 8.45 15.46
C VAL A 437 -32.53 9.22 16.13
N SER A 438 -31.77 8.56 17.01
CA SER A 438 -30.59 9.15 17.66
C SER A 438 -29.38 9.31 16.73
N SER A 439 -29.41 8.70 15.55
CA SER A 439 -28.32 8.80 14.58
C SER A 439 -28.17 10.23 14.04
N PRO A 440 -26.95 10.65 13.65
CA PRO A 440 -26.71 11.97 13.05
C PRO A 440 -27.35 12.13 11.64
N LEU A 441 -28.06 11.11 11.14
CA LEU A 441 -28.69 11.12 9.82
C LEU A 441 -30.05 11.83 9.82
N GLY A 442 -30.64 12.08 10.99
CA GLY A 442 -31.93 12.78 11.11
C GLY A 442 -33.09 12.07 10.41
N LEU A 443 -33.06 10.74 10.38
CA LEU A 443 -34.10 9.90 9.76
C LEU A 443 -35.20 9.63 10.79
N ASN A 444 -36.45 9.70 10.36
CA ASN A 444 -37.60 9.32 11.18
C ASN A 444 -38.24 8.03 10.64
N PRO A 445 -37.90 6.85 11.19
CA PRO A 445 -38.46 5.58 10.75
C PRO A 445 -39.92 5.43 11.20
N MET A 446 -40.77 4.87 10.33
CA MET A 446 -42.14 4.48 10.66
C MET A 446 -42.24 2.96 10.79
N VAL A 447 -42.93 2.50 11.83
CA VAL A 447 -43.18 1.08 12.07
C VAL A 447 -44.28 0.57 11.15
N GLU A 448 -43.98 -0.45 10.34
CA GLU A 448 -44.95 -1.12 9.48
C GLU A 448 -44.93 -2.64 9.77
N SER A 449 -45.86 -3.09 10.62
CA SER A 449 -46.03 -4.48 11.09
C SER A 449 -44.76 -5.13 11.71
N GLN A 450 -43.81 -5.55 10.88
CA GLN A 450 -42.56 -6.24 11.26
C GLN A 450 -41.29 -5.58 10.69
N ARG A 451 -41.41 -4.45 9.98
CA ARG A 451 -40.27 -3.71 9.41
C ARG A 451 -40.34 -2.23 9.78
N LEU A 452 -39.19 -1.56 9.78
CA LEU A 452 -39.07 -0.12 9.92
C LEU A 452 -38.83 0.51 8.55
N VAL A 453 -39.62 1.51 8.20
CA VAL A 453 -39.50 2.26 6.94
C VAL A 453 -38.94 3.64 7.23
N ALA A 454 -37.68 3.89 6.85
CA ALA A 454 -37.01 5.17 7.01
C ALA A 454 -37.01 5.95 5.69
N ALA A 455 -37.72 7.09 5.67
CA ALA A 455 -37.70 8.01 4.52
C ALA A 455 -36.51 8.98 4.63
N ILE A 456 -35.77 9.13 3.55
CA ILE A 456 -34.62 10.05 3.47
C ILE A 456 -35.13 11.45 3.14
N PRO A 457 -34.79 12.47 3.96
CA PRO A 457 -35.12 13.85 3.65
C PRO A 457 -34.52 14.28 2.30
N PRO A 458 -35.29 14.99 1.45
CA PRO A 458 -34.76 15.48 0.18
C PRO A 458 -33.65 16.51 0.43
N MET A 459 -32.63 16.49 -0.42
CA MET A 459 -31.58 17.51 -0.39
C MET A 459 -32.17 18.86 -0.81
N THR A 460 -31.90 19.92 -0.04
CA THR A 460 -32.25 21.29 -0.45
C THR A 460 -31.48 21.69 -1.71
N LYS A 461 -32.07 22.56 -2.55
CA LYS A 461 -31.43 23.03 -3.80
C LYS A 461 -30.05 23.65 -3.57
N GLU A 462 -29.83 24.34 -2.45
CA GLU A 462 -28.54 24.94 -2.08
C GLU A 462 -27.47 23.86 -1.81
N ASN A 463 -27.82 22.82 -1.04
CA ASN A 463 -26.93 21.69 -0.76
C ASN A 463 -26.62 20.86 -2.01
N MET A 464 -27.60 20.65 -2.90
CA MET A 464 -27.38 19.98 -4.19
C MET A 464 -26.37 20.75 -5.04
N GLN A 465 -26.50 22.09 -5.12
CA GLN A 465 -25.55 22.93 -5.85
C GLN A 465 -24.16 22.92 -5.21
N ALA A 466 -24.06 22.88 -3.88
CA ALA A 466 -22.79 22.73 -3.18
C ALA A 466 -22.11 21.38 -3.50
N MET A 467 -22.86 20.29 -3.58
CA MET A 467 -22.33 18.97 -3.96
C MET A 467 -21.89 18.92 -5.42
N CYS A 468 -22.64 19.50 -6.37
CA CYS A 468 -22.20 19.61 -7.76
C CYS A 468 -20.88 20.43 -7.89
N LYS A 469 -20.69 21.46 -7.06
CA LYS A 469 -19.43 22.20 -7.00
C LYS A 469 -18.26 21.36 -6.46
N VAL A 470 -18.52 20.40 -5.59
CA VAL A 470 -17.49 19.46 -5.10
C VAL A 470 -17.14 18.44 -6.17
N VAL A 471 -18.14 17.88 -6.86
CA VAL A 471 -17.94 16.94 -7.98
C VAL A 471 -17.11 17.58 -9.09
N THR A 472 -17.44 18.81 -9.50
CA THR A 472 -16.66 19.52 -10.55
C THR A 472 -15.23 19.80 -10.12
N LYS A 473 -14.98 20.17 -8.85
CA LYS A 473 -13.61 20.34 -8.32
C LYS A 473 -12.82 19.03 -8.36
N SER A 474 -13.41 17.93 -7.90
CA SER A 474 -12.77 16.61 -7.91
C SER A 474 -12.47 16.14 -9.35
N ALA A 475 -13.37 16.41 -10.30
CA ALA A 475 -13.14 16.12 -11.71
C ALA A 475 -11.96 16.91 -12.30
N GLU A 476 -11.80 18.19 -11.94
CA GLU A 476 -10.68 19.01 -12.40
C GLU A 476 -9.34 18.56 -11.81
N GLU A 477 -9.31 18.10 -10.55
CA GLU A 477 -8.10 17.51 -9.94
C GLU A 477 -7.66 16.24 -10.67
N VAL A 478 -8.61 15.37 -11.05
CA VAL A 478 -8.34 14.14 -11.80
C VAL A 478 -7.86 14.45 -13.22
N LYS A 479 -8.50 15.41 -13.92
CA LYS A 479 -8.02 15.90 -15.22
C LYS A 479 -6.60 16.47 -15.13
N GLN A 480 -6.27 17.19 -14.05
CA GLN A 480 -4.92 17.68 -13.81
C GLN A 480 -3.93 16.53 -13.61
N SER A 481 -4.31 15.48 -12.87
CA SER A 481 -3.51 14.27 -12.69
C SER A 481 -3.23 13.56 -14.03
N ILE A 482 -4.26 13.36 -14.86
CA ILE A 482 -4.12 12.77 -16.21
C ILE A 482 -3.17 13.61 -17.08
N ARG A 483 -3.26 14.96 -17.02
CA ARG A 483 -2.34 15.85 -17.75
C ARG A 483 -0.90 15.73 -17.26
N ARG A 484 -0.67 15.54 -15.95
CA ARG A 484 0.67 15.29 -15.37
C ARG A 484 1.24 13.95 -15.83
N ALA A 485 0.42 12.89 -15.84
CA ALA A 485 0.82 11.57 -16.35
C ALA A 485 1.23 11.64 -17.83
N ARG A 486 0.46 12.37 -18.65
CA ARG A 486 0.82 12.65 -20.04
C ARG A 486 2.17 13.40 -20.15
N GLN A 487 2.37 14.45 -19.36
CA GLN A 487 3.61 15.22 -19.40
C GLN A 487 4.82 14.34 -19.07
N LYS A 488 4.71 13.49 -18.04
CA LYS A 488 5.75 12.53 -17.65
C LYS A 488 6.06 11.54 -18.78
N ALA A 489 5.03 11.05 -19.48
CA ALA A 489 5.22 10.18 -20.64
C ALA A 489 5.93 10.92 -21.80
N LEU A 490 5.50 12.14 -22.14
CA LEU A 490 6.14 12.95 -23.18
C LEU A 490 7.61 13.28 -22.85
N ASP A 491 7.91 13.60 -21.58
CA ASP A 491 9.27 13.87 -21.14
C ASP A 491 10.14 12.60 -21.20
N SER A 492 9.58 11.42 -20.94
CA SER A 492 10.30 10.14 -21.11
C SER A 492 10.58 9.80 -22.58
N ILE A 493 9.64 10.11 -23.48
CA ILE A 493 9.82 9.94 -24.94
C ILE A 493 10.92 10.89 -25.44
N LYS A 494 10.93 12.15 -24.99
CA LYS A 494 11.97 13.12 -25.35
C LYS A 494 13.36 12.72 -24.85
N LYS A 495 13.45 12.19 -23.63
CA LYS A 495 14.71 11.68 -23.05
C LYS A 495 15.24 10.46 -23.80
N ALA A 496 14.36 9.59 -24.28
CA ALA A 496 14.70 8.46 -25.14
C ALA A 496 14.90 8.84 -26.62
N GLY A 497 14.78 10.14 -26.98
CA GLY A 497 14.84 10.59 -28.37
C GLY A 497 16.20 10.40 -29.06
N SER A 498 17.27 10.13 -28.31
CA SER A 498 18.58 9.75 -28.88
C SER A 498 18.63 8.32 -29.40
N SER A 499 17.77 7.43 -28.91
CA SER A 499 17.75 6.00 -29.26
C SER A 499 16.59 5.59 -30.17
N ILE A 500 15.61 6.47 -30.42
CA ILE A 500 14.41 6.18 -31.20
C ILE A 500 14.39 7.01 -32.49
N PRO A 501 14.08 6.43 -33.67
CA PRO A 501 13.93 7.18 -34.91
C PRO A 501 12.81 8.23 -34.83
N LYS A 502 13.05 9.39 -35.46
CA LYS A 502 12.21 10.60 -35.36
C LYS A 502 10.74 10.39 -35.78
N ASP A 503 10.49 9.46 -36.69
CA ASP A 503 9.14 9.15 -37.17
C ASP A 503 8.34 8.31 -36.15
N ASP A 504 9.00 7.43 -35.41
CA ASP A 504 8.37 6.61 -34.37
C ASP A 504 8.09 7.41 -33.10
N ALA A 505 8.99 8.33 -32.72
CA ALA A 505 8.73 9.27 -31.63
C ALA A 505 7.44 10.07 -31.85
N LYS A 506 7.21 10.58 -33.07
CA LYS A 506 5.97 11.29 -33.43
C LYS A 506 4.73 10.39 -33.40
N ARG A 507 4.87 9.10 -33.74
CA ARG A 507 3.76 8.13 -33.64
C ARG A 507 3.41 7.88 -32.18
N PHE A 508 4.40 7.75 -31.29
CA PHE A 508 4.18 7.50 -29.87
C PHE A 508 3.56 8.70 -29.16
N GLU A 509 3.98 9.92 -29.50
CA GLU A 509 3.34 11.14 -29.00
C GLU A 509 1.85 11.17 -29.35
N LYS A 510 1.49 10.83 -30.60
CA LYS A 510 0.08 10.75 -31.04
C LYS A 510 -0.71 9.69 -30.27
N GLU A 511 -0.15 8.50 -30.06
CA GLU A 511 -0.81 7.44 -29.28
C GLU A 511 -1.07 7.86 -27.83
N VAL A 512 -0.08 8.48 -27.17
CA VAL A 512 -0.22 8.99 -25.79
C VAL A 512 -1.29 10.08 -25.71
N ASP A 513 -1.36 10.96 -26.71
CA ASP A 513 -2.40 11.99 -26.80
C ASP A 513 -3.81 11.40 -27.02
N GLU A 514 -3.94 10.37 -27.87
CA GLU A 514 -5.20 9.67 -28.09
C GLU A 514 -5.70 8.96 -26.83
N MET A 515 -4.82 8.26 -26.11
CA MET A 515 -5.15 7.64 -24.83
C MET A 515 -5.60 8.71 -23.81
N THR A 516 -4.84 9.81 -23.69
CA THR A 516 -5.18 10.90 -22.79
C THR A 516 -6.57 11.48 -23.08
N LYS A 517 -6.92 11.68 -24.36
CA LYS A 517 -8.25 12.15 -24.77
C LYS A 517 -9.36 11.18 -24.34
N LYS A 518 -9.14 9.87 -24.41
CA LYS A 518 -10.12 8.85 -23.95
C LYS A 518 -10.34 8.93 -22.44
N PHE A 519 -9.28 9.03 -21.64
CA PHE A 519 -9.39 9.14 -20.18
C PHE A 519 -10.04 10.46 -19.73
N ILE A 520 -9.74 11.59 -20.38
CA ILE A 520 -10.42 12.86 -20.09
C ILE A 520 -11.92 12.76 -20.37
N LYS A 521 -12.32 12.16 -21.50
CA LYS A 521 -13.74 11.92 -21.82
C LYS A 521 -14.41 11.04 -20.77
N SER A 522 -13.77 9.94 -20.38
CA SER A 522 -14.29 9.05 -19.32
C SER A 522 -14.53 9.80 -18.01
N ALA A 523 -13.57 10.63 -17.57
CA ALA A 523 -13.72 11.45 -16.37
C ALA A 523 -14.87 12.48 -16.50
N GLU A 524 -15.04 13.10 -17.67
CA GLU A 524 -16.15 14.03 -17.94
C GLU A 524 -17.52 13.32 -17.93
N ASP A 525 -17.60 12.12 -18.48
CA ASP A 525 -18.83 11.34 -18.52
C ASP A 525 -19.22 10.86 -17.12
N MET A 526 -18.26 10.43 -16.30
CA MET A 526 -18.48 10.10 -14.88
C MET A 526 -18.94 11.32 -14.07
N CYS A 527 -18.33 12.49 -14.29
CA CYS A 527 -18.73 13.74 -13.66
C CYS A 527 -20.19 14.10 -14.00
N LYS A 528 -20.55 14.08 -15.29
CA LYS A 528 -21.91 14.37 -15.76
C LYS A 528 -22.93 13.34 -15.24
N ALA A 529 -22.54 12.07 -15.17
CA ALA A 529 -23.38 11.02 -14.61
C ALA A 529 -23.69 11.29 -13.13
N LYS A 530 -22.68 11.66 -12.33
CA LYS A 530 -22.87 11.97 -10.91
C LYS A 530 -23.65 13.25 -10.69
N GLU A 531 -23.41 14.30 -11.48
CA GLU A 531 -24.19 15.54 -11.41
C GLU A 531 -25.68 15.28 -11.70
N LYS A 532 -25.99 14.48 -12.73
CA LYS A 532 -27.36 14.06 -13.02
C LYS A 532 -27.95 13.24 -11.89
N GLU A 533 -27.18 12.35 -11.27
CA GLU A 533 -27.62 11.57 -10.11
C GLU A 533 -27.99 12.47 -8.93
N ILE A 534 -27.15 13.46 -8.61
CA ILE A 534 -27.38 14.42 -7.52
C ILE A 534 -28.60 15.30 -7.82
N VAL A 535 -28.82 15.68 -9.08
CA VAL A 535 -29.96 16.52 -9.49
C VAL A 535 -31.28 15.73 -9.52
N ALA A 536 -31.22 14.42 -9.80
CA ALA A 536 -32.40 13.55 -9.88
C ALA A 536 -32.80 12.92 -8.54
N GLY A 537 -31.87 12.81 -7.58
CA GLY A 537 -32.15 12.42 -6.19
C GLY A 537 -32.85 13.53 -5.42
#